data_AF-A0A970GWH3-F1
#
_entry.id   AF-A0A970GWH3-F1
#
_cell.length_a   1.000
_cell.length_b   1.000
_cell.length_c   1.000
_cell.angle_alpha   90.00
_cell.angle_beta   90.00
_cell.angle_gamma   90.00
#
_symmetry.space_group_name_H-M   'P 1'
#
loop_
_entity.id
_entity.type
_entity.pdbx_description
1 polymer ?
#
loop_
_entity_poly.entity_id
_entity_poly.type
_entity_poly.pdbx_seq_one_letter_code
_entity_poly.pdbx_strand_id
1 'polypeptide(L)'
;MAKTRDDQRRFLRGTVLLGRGAPRISACILMLLVAGARAAESEADAEAATAPRPVRVMLASLYRLGIGSQVAERARELARGTDARNAAEIIVAIDTFRDALAARSREELENVFGKEARSQFTLFVEHFTQAEKNGDLEFLGRIVPLAGPWGENPPTTYPALSTAVIDYVLVDDVLEAGRFLADVQTWLDLRKRHDDVPSLHDWLARHDPPQQDAPPPRKRNPLRDAEAEAGEFEDDGGDSHGMLAQFGTARADRRKKALEDARAGMQQVAEERRAAEDEAAARKLAAAQAEADAVRKQAEKLAAAESEAIEQRRNSWSGRLKSVLTTAIGATSGAFLGNVGSRAGEAAAEALFNSDGHHRRGGHHRPPPQSPPPSPSPSPSPAPFPWLKK
;
A
#
# COMPACT_ATOMS: atom_id res chain seq x y z
N MET A 1 -5.06 -39.52 -45.50
CA MET A 1 -4.39 -40.84 -45.45
C MET A 1 -2.91 -40.57 -45.19
N ALA A 2 -2.46 -40.78 -43.96
CA ALA A 2 -1.58 -41.89 -43.51
C ALA A 2 -0.09 -41.64 -43.89
N LYS A 3 0.80 -41.34 -42.91
CA LYS A 3 1.82 -42.24 -42.29
C LYS A 3 2.90 -42.69 -43.30
N THR A 4 4.23 -42.65 -43.12
CA THR A 4 5.17 -42.88 -41.99
C THR A 4 6.59 -42.61 -42.57
N ARG A 5 7.54 -41.98 -41.86
CA ARG A 5 8.66 -42.56 -41.06
C ARG A 5 9.73 -43.38 -41.82
N ASP A 6 10.98 -43.10 -41.44
CA ASP A 6 12.21 -43.92 -41.51
C ASP A 6 13.09 -43.90 -42.78
N ASP A 7 14.32 -43.39 -42.62
CA ASP A 7 15.60 -44.15 -42.65
C ASP A 7 16.77 -43.20 -43.01
N GLN A 8 17.58 -42.77 -42.05
CA GLN A 8 18.79 -43.48 -41.58
C GLN A 8 19.69 -44.04 -42.69
N ARG A 9 20.93 -43.51 -42.69
CA ARG A 9 22.19 -44.18 -43.05
C ARG A 9 22.51 -44.38 -44.54
N ARG A 10 23.32 -43.47 -45.07
CA ARG A 10 24.56 -43.84 -45.80
C ARG A 10 25.75 -43.33 -44.96
N PHE A 11 26.39 -44.21 -44.20
CA PHE A 11 27.61 -44.94 -44.59
C PHE A 11 28.71 -43.99 -45.08
N LEU A 12 29.62 -43.56 -44.19
CA LEU A 12 30.88 -44.23 -43.82
C LEU A 12 31.88 -44.31 -44.99
N ARG A 13 32.97 -43.52 -44.89
CA ARG A 13 34.38 -43.97 -44.97
C ARG A 13 35.32 -42.77 -44.86
N GLY A 14 36.32 -42.87 -44.00
CA GLY A 14 37.44 -41.91 -43.96
C GLY A 14 38.03 -41.63 -42.58
N THR A 15 38.39 -42.67 -41.84
CA THR A 15 39.21 -42.61 -40.63
C THR A 15 40.62 -42.09 -40.93
N VAL A 16 41.07 -41.06 -40.21
CA VAL A 16 42.46 -40.93 -39.72
C VAL A 16 42.42 -40.34 -38.30
N LEU A 17 42.53 -41.23 -37.31
CA LEU A 17 43.14 -40.97 -36.00
C LEU A 17 44.67 -40.86 -36.24
N LEU A 18 45.53 -40.12 -35.54
CA LEU A 18 45.59 -39.79 -34.13
C LEU A 18 46.75 -38.77 -33.97
N GLY A 19 46.58 -37.71 -33.17
CA GLY A 19 47.64 -36.71 -32.93
C GLY A 19 47.41 -35.87 -31.68
N ARG A 20 47.68 -36.48 -30.52
CA ARG A 20 48.07 -35.91 -29.21
C ARG A 20 47.72 -34.44 -28.87
N GLY A 21 47.03 -34.26 -27.74
CA GLY A 21 47.19 -33.11 -26.84
C GLY A 21 45.93 -32.25 -26.63
N ALA A 22 45.31 -32.35 -25.45
CA ALA A 22 44.26 -31.44 -25.00
C ALA A 22 44.89 -30.04 -24.64
N PRO A 23 44.12 -28.93 -24.53
CA PRO A 23 42.99 -28.89 -23.60
C PRO A 23 41.70 -28.31 -24.17
N ARG A 24 40.60 -29.02 -23.85
CA ARG A 24 39.19 -28.62 -23.97
C ARG A 24 38.80 -27.42 -23.08
N ILE A 25 39.76 -26.59 -22.66
CA ILE A 25 39.54 -25.44 -21.77
C ILE A 25 39.24 -24.17 -22.59
N SER A 26 39.81 -24.01 -23.79
CA SER A 26 39.55 -22.84 -24.65
C SER A 26 38.12 -22.76 -25.19
N ALA A 27 37.46 -23.91 -25.43
CA ALA A 27 36.11 -23.92 -25.98
C ALA A 27 35.02 -23.55 -24.93
N CYS A 28 35.24 -23.88 -23.66
CA CYS A 28 34.33 -23.49 -22.58
C CYS A 28 34.47 -22.01 -22.21
N ILE A 29 35.68 -21.45 -22.29
CA ILE A 29 35.91 -20.01 -22.02
C ILE A 29 35.32 -19.15 -23.15
N LEU A 30 35.42 -19.58 -24.42
CA LEU A 30 34.79 -18.85 -25.53
C LEU A 30 33.24 -18.95 -25.49
N MET A 31 32.68 -20.09 -25.08
CA MET A 31 31.23 -20.25 -24.89
C MET A 31 30.70 -19.46 -23.69
N LEU A 32 31.47 -19.32 -22.61
CA LEU A 32 31.11 -18.46 -21.46
C LEU A 32 31.21 -16.96 -21.78
N LEU A 33 32.13 -16.55 -22.67
CA LEU A 33 32.22 -15.16 -23.14
C LEU A 33 31.08 -14.78 -24.10
N VAL A 34 30.63 -15.70 -24.97
CA VAL A 34 29.49 -15.45 -25.88
C VAL A 34 28.14 -15.54 -25.14
N ALA A 35 28.03 -16.40 -24.13
CA ALA A 35 26.85 -16.46 -23.26
C ALA A 35 26.79 -15.27 -22.29
N GLY A 36 27.94 -14.81 -21.76
CA GLY A 36 28.04 -13.62 -20.93
C GLY A 36 27.76 -12.33 -21.69
N ALA A 37 28.17 -12.22 -22.96
CA ALA A 37 27.83 -11.08 -23.81
C ALA A 37 26.33 -11.03 -24.14
N ARG A 38 25.69 -12.17 -24.42
CA ARG A 38 24.24 -12.22 -24.66
C ARG A 38 23.38 -12.06 -23.41
N ALA A 39 23.84 -12.50 -22.25
CA ALA A 39 23.17 -12.27 -20.98
C ALA A 39 23.31 -10.80 -20.55
N ALA A 40 24.48 -10.18 -20.75
CA ALA A 40 24.69 -8.75 -20.51
C ALA A 40 23.93 -7.86 -21.51
N GLU A 41 23.78 -8.27 -22.78
CA GLU A 41 22.90 -7.60 -23.75
C GLU A 41 21.42 -7.76 -23.36
N SER A 42 21.01 -8.94 -22.85
CA SER A 42 19.64 -9.18 -22.37
C SER A 42 19.30 -8.45 -21.07
N GLU A 43 20.26 -8.29 -20.15
CA GLU A 43 20.10 -7.50 -18.93
C GLU A 43 20.16 -6.00 -19.25
N ALA A 44 21.04 -5.56 -20.15
CA ALA A 44 21.08 -4.18 -20.61
C ALA A 44 19.82 -3.79 -21.40
N ASP A 45 19.24 -4.69 -22.19
CA ASP A 45 17.95 -4.46 -22.87
C ASP A 45 16.77 -4.48 -21.89
N ALA A 46 16.83 -5.30 -20.84
CA ALA A 46 15.82 -5.31 -19.77
C ALA A 46 15.91 -4.08 -18.84
N GLU A 47 17.13 -3.60 -18.56
CA GLU A 47 17.44 -2.40 -17.78
C GLU A 47 17.13 -1.12 -18.59
N ALA A 48 17.42 -1.12 -19.91
CA ALA A 48 16.98 -0.08 -20.83
C ALA A 48 15.45 -0.08 -21.04
N ALA A 49 14.78 -1.23 -20.91
CA ALA A 49 13.33 -1.31 -20.89
C ALA A 49 12.71 -0.77 -19.59
N THR A 50 13.47 -0.69 -18.49
CA THR A 50 13.04 -0.17 -17.18
C THR A 50 13.53 1.25 -16.87
N ALA A 51 14.48 1.79 -17.64
CA ALA A 51 14.90 3.19 -17.49
C ALA A 51 13.71 4.15 -17.69
N PRO A 52 13.53 5.16 -16.80
CA PRO A 52 12.41 6.09 -16.88
C PRO A 52 12.50 6.90 -18.19
N ARG A 53 11.53 6.67 -19.08
CA ARG A 53 11.48 7.37 -20.37
C ARG A 53 11.10 8.84 -20.14
N PRO A 54 11.91 9.82 -20.56
CA PRO A 54 11.68 11.22 -20.22
C PRO A 54 10.30 11.77 -20.64
N VAL A 55 9.88 11.46 -21.87
CA VAL A 55 8.56 11.89 -22.37
C VAL A 55 7.42 11.19 -21.63
N ARG A 56 7.61 9.94 -21.19
CA ARG A 56 6.62 9.22 -20.38
C ARG A 56 6.41 9.93 -19.04
N VAL A 57 7.48 10.34 -18.38
CA VAL A 57 7.42 11.04 -17.08
C VAL A 57 6.75 12.41 -17.24
N MET A 58 7.05 13.14 -18.31
CA MET A 58 6.38 14.41 -18.62
C MET A 58 4.87 14.23 -18.85
N LEU A 59 4.47 13.26 -19.66
CA LEU A 59 3.04 12.93 -19.88
C LEU A 59 2.36 12.47 -18.59
N ALA A 60 2.99 11.58 -17.84
CA ALA A 60 2.50 11.10 -16.56
C ALA A 60 2.26 12.26 -15.59
N SER A 61 3.22 13.17 -15.46
CA SER A 61 3.12 14.36 -14.59
C SER A 61 1.99 15.30 -15.03
N LEU A 62 1.85 15.55 -16.34
CA LEU A 62 0.75 16.36 -16.88
C LEU A 62 -0.62 15.75 -16.54
N TYR A 63 -0.79 14.44 -16.74
CA TYR A 63 -2.06 13.79 -16.48
C TYR A 63 -2.34 13.58 -14.98
N ARG A 64 -1.32 13.42 -14.13
CA ARG A 64 -1.48 13.44 -12.66
C ARG A 64 -2.03 14.78 -12.16
N LEU A 65 -1.62 15.91 -12.75
CA LEU A 65 -2.25 17.20 -12.47
C LEU A 65 -3.75 17.19 -12.84
N GLY A 66 -4.10 16.60 -13.99
CA GLY A 66 -5.48 16.40 -14.42
C GLY A 66 -6.29 15.55 -13.43
N ILE A 67 -5.73 14.41 -13.00
CA ILE A 67 -6.31 13.53 -11.97
C ILE A 67 -6.54 14.32 -10.68
N GLY A 68 -5.52 15.02 -10.16
CA GLY A 68 -5.62 15.80 -8.94
C GLY A 68 -6.69 16.90 -9.03
N SER A 69 -6.82 17.57 -10.18
CA SER A 69 -7.86 18.57 -10.43
C SER A 69 -9.27 17.96 -10.38
N GLN A 70 -9.47 16.82 -11.05
CA GLN A 70 -10.75 16.12 -11.07
C GLN A 70 -11.14 15.54 -9.72
N VAL A 71 -10.20 14.94 -8.98
CA VAL A 71 -10.44 14.48 -7.62
C VAL A 71 -10.85 15.64 -6.73
N ALA A 72 -10.16 16.78 -6.84
CA ALA A 72 -10.48 17.98 -6.06
C ALA A 72 -11.86 18.56 -6.39
N GLU A 73 -12.25 18.56 -7.66
CA GLU A 73 -13.59 18.98 -8.09
C GLU A 73 -14.67 18.10 -7.44
N ARG A 74 -14.54 16.77 -7.56
CA ARG A 74 -15.51 15.80 -7.00
C ARG A 74 -15.56 15.83 -5.49
N ALA A 75 -14.42 15.91 -4.82
CA ALA A 75 -14.39 15.96 -3.37
C ALA A 75 -14.90 17.31 -2.83
N ARG A 76 -14.74 18.43 -3.56
CA ARG A 76 -15.41 19.70 -3.23
C ARG A 76 -16.92 19.63 -3.42
N GLU A 77 -17.42 18.90 -4.42
CA GLU A 77 -18.86 18.62 -4.55
C GLU A 77 -19.40 17.88 -3.31
N LEU A 78 -18.66 16.90 -2.81
CA LEU A 78 -18.99 16.21 -1.54
C LEU A 78 -18.96 17.17 -0.34
N ALA A 79 -17.94 18.02 -0.24
CA ALA A 79 -17.79 19.00 0.83
C ALA A 79 -18.93 20.04 0.87
N ARG A 80 -19.48 20.44 -0.29
CA ARG A 80 -20.63 21.36 -0.35
C ARG A 80 -21.92 20.76 0.22
N GLY A 81 -22.03 19.43 0.25
CA GLY A 81 -23.21 18.71 0.72
C GLY A 81 -23.19 18.35 2.22
N THR A 82 -22.24 18.87 2.99
CA THR A 82 -22.06 18.55 4.42
C THR A 82 -21.90 19.83 5.25
N ASP A 83 -21.80 19.67 6.57
CA ASP A 83 -21.58 20.78 7.50
C ASP A 83 -20.14 21.33 7.40
N ALA A 84 -19.92 22.52 7.97
CA ALA A 84 -18.67 23.26 7.85
C ALA A 84 -17.45 22.50 8.41
N ARG A 85 -17.61 21.68 9.45
CA ARG A 85 -16.52 20.93 10.05
C ARG A 85 -16.08 19.82 9.10
N ASN A 86 -17.03 19.01 8.64
CA ASN A 86 -16.74 17.92 7.71
C ASN A 86 -16.22 18.45 6.37
N ALA A 87 -16.75 19.58 5.89
CA ALA A 87 -16.24 20.25 4.70
C ALA A 87 -14.77 20.66 4.86
N ALA A 88 -14.38 21.23 6.00
CA ALA A 88 -12.99 21.62 6.26
C ALA A 88 -12.03 20.42 6.28
N GLU A 89 -12.43 19.30 6.93
CA GLU A 89 -11.64 18.07 6.92
C GLU A 89 -11.43 17.53 5.50
N ILE A 90 -12.47 17.57 4.67
CA ILE A 90 -12.38 17.15 3.26
C ILE A 90 -11.44 18.04 2.46
N ILE A 91 -11.50 19.37 2.63
CA ILE A 91 -10.61 20.29 1.91
C ILE A 91 -9.14 20.00 2.26
N VAL A 92 -8.82 19.83 3.54
CA VAL A 92 -7.46 19.48 3.98
C VAL A 92 -7.01 18.13 3.40
N ALA A 93 -7.88 17.13 3.39
CA ALA A 93 -7.58 15.83 2.82
C ALA A 93 -7.32 15.89 1.30
N ILE A 94 -8.09 16.71 0.57
CA ILE A 94 -7.89 16.93 -0.87
C ILE A 94 -6.54 17.61 -1.12
N ASP A 95 -6.22 18.65 -0.36
CA ASP A 95 -4.96 19.38 -0.54
C ASP A 95 -3.77 18.48 -0.25
N THR A 96 -3.84 17.67 0.81
CA THR A 96 -2.83 16.64 1.14
C THR A 96 -2.66 15.63 0.01
N PHE A 97 -3.77 15.13 -0.56
CA PHE A 97 -3.75 14.18 -1.68
C PHE A 97 -3.08 14.79 -2.92
N ARG A 98 -3.39 16.06 -3.24
CA ARG A 98 -2.79 16.77 -4.38
C ARG A 98 -1.31 17.04 -4.17
N ASP A 99 -0.90 17.40 -2.96
CA ASP A 99 0.49 17.61 -2.61
C ASP A 99 1.30 16.32 -2.72
N ALA A 100 0.73 15.17 -2.34
CA ALA A 100 1.37 13.87 -2.55
C ALA A 100 1.56 13.54 -4.04
N LEU A 101 0.54 13.76 -4.88
CA LEU A 101 0.65 13.59 -6.34
C LEU A 101 1.69 14.54 -6.95
N ALA A 102 1.72 15.79 -6.50
CA ALA A 102 2.69 16.78 -6.96
C ALA A 102 4.12 16.41 -6.54
N ALA A 103 4.31 15.95 -5.29
CA ALA A 103 5.59 15.49 -4.78
C ALA A 103 6.13 14.29 -5.58
N ARG A 104 5.30 13.28 -5.86
CA ARG A 104 5.69 12.13 -6.73
C ARG A 104 6.08 12.58 -8.12
N SER A 105 5.31 13.50 -8.71
CA SER A 105 5.62 14.04 -10.05
C SER A 105 6.92 14.84 -10.06
N ARG A 106 7.16 15.67 -9.04
CA ARG A 106 8.43 16.41 -8.88
C ARG A 106 9.60 15.46 -8.74
N GLU A 107 9.50 14.45 -7.88
CA GLU A 107 10.55 13.46 -7.67
C GLU A 107 10.90 12.74 -8.97
N GLU A 108 9.91 12.24 -9.71
CA GLU A 108 10.15 11.57 -11.01
C GLU A 108 10.77 12.53 -12.04
N LEU A 109 10.30 13.78 -12.12
CA LEU A 109 10.84 14.78 -13.04
C LEU A 109 12.28 15.18 -12.65
N GLU A 110 12.57 15.36 -11.38
CA GLU A 110 13.91 15.69 -10.87
C GLU A 110 14.88 14.52 -11.05
N ASN A 111 14.41 13.28 -10.89
CA ASN A 111 15.22 12.08 -11.15
C ASN A 111 15.66 11.98 -12.62
N VAL A 112 14.82 12.44 -13.56
CA VAL A 112 15.13 12.38 -15.01
C VAL A 112 15.87 13.62 -15.52
N PHE A 113 15.46 14.81 -15.08
CA PHE A 113 15.90 16.09 -15.66
C PHE A 113 16.76 16.92 -14.69
N GLY A 114 16.91 16.49 -13.44
CA GLY A 114 17.65 17.23 -12.41
C GLY A 114 17.11 18.64 -12.23
N LYS A 115 18.03 19.61 -12.18
CA LYS A 115 17.71 21.04 -11.99
C LYS A 115 16.87 21.65 -13.11
N GLU A 116 16.86 21.02 -14.29
CA GLU A 116 16.09 21.50 -15.45
C GLU A 116 14.65 21.00 -15.45
N ALA A 117 14.24 20.16 -14.50
CA ALA A 117 12.91 19.55 -14.42
C ALA A 117 11.77 20.56 -14.62
N ARG A 118 11.77 21.67 -13.87
CA ARG A 118 10.76 22.72 -13.99
C ARG A 118 10.70 23.30 -15.40
N SER A 119 11.86 23.70 -15.95
CA SER A 119 11.97 24.34 -17.27
C SER A 119 11.53 23.38 -18.39
N GLN A 120 12.02 22.14 -18.36
CA GLN A 120 11.70 21.09 -19.33
C GLN A 120 10.21 20.75 -19.32
N PHE A 121 9.62 20.60 -18.13
CA PHE A 121 8.20 20.31 -17.98
C PHE A 121 7.33 21.48 -18.48
N THR A 122 7.70 22.72 -18.14
CA THR A 122 7.02 23.95 -18.60
C THR A 122 6.93 23.97 -20.13
N LEU A 123 8.08 23.82 -20.80
CA LEU A 123 8.16 23.84 -22.26
C LEU A 123 7.40 22.67 -22.89
N PHE A 124 7.52 21.48 -22.32
CA PHE A 124 6.79 20.31 -22.81
C PHE A 124 5.28 20.55 -22.80
N VAL A 125 4.73 21.02 -21.68
CA VAL A 125 3.29 21.25 -21.53
C VAL A 125 2.79 22.32 -22.49
N GLU A 126 3.55 23.41 -22.66
CA GLU A 126 3.20 24.46 -23.62
C GLU A 126 3.12 23.90 -25.06
N HIS A 127 4.15 23.16 -25.49
CA HIS A 127 4.18 22.59 -26.83
C HIS A 127 3.14 21.49 -27.04
N PHE A 128 2.96 20.62 -26.05
CA PHE A 128 2.00 19.54 -26.11
C PHE A 128 0.57 20.07 -26.22
N THR A 129 0.19 21.02 -25.36
CA THR A 129 -1.17 21.59 -25.37
C THR A 129 -1.45 22.39 -26.65
N GLN A 130 -0.45 23.10 -27.18
CA GLN A 130 -0.57 23.81 -28.45
C GLN A 130 -0.70 22.84 -29.64
N ALA A 131 0.10 21.76 -29.66
CA ALA A 131 0.05 20.73 -30.70
C ALA A 131 -1.28 19.97 -30.67
N GLU A 132 -1.78 19.62 -29.50
CA GLU A 132 -3.09 19.00 -29.30
C GLU A 132 -4.22 19.91 -29.81
N LYS A 133 -4.21 21.20 -29.42
CA LYS A 133 -5.22 22.17 -29.86
C LYS A 133 -5.22 22.36 -31.38
N ASN A 134 -4.06 22.29 -32.01
CA ASN A 134 -3.90 22.41 -33.45
C ASN A 134 -4.15 21.09 -34.20
N GLY A 135 -4.35 19.97 -33.50
CA GLY A 135 -4.47 18.65 -34.13
C GLY A 135 -3.18 18.20 -34.83
N ASP A 136 -2.01 18.62 -34.35
CA ASP A 136 -0.71 18.33 -34.95
C ASP A 136 -0.33 16.85 -34.74
N LEU A 137 -0.65 16.01 -35.74
CA LEU A 137 -0.33 14.58 -35.73
C LEU A 137 1.15 14.29 -35.95
N GLU A 138 1.92 15.25 -36.48
CA GLU A 138 3.37 15.10 -36.70
C GLU A 138 4.10 15.17 -35.36
N PHE A 139 3.74 16.15 -34.53
CA PHE A 139 4.21 16.22 -33.15
C PHE A 139 3.82 14.97 -32.36
N LEU A 140 2.59 14.49 -32.53
CA LEU A 140 2.14 13.24 -31.92
C LEU A 140 3.02 12.04 -32.34
N GLY A 141 3.29 11.90 -33.64
CA GLY A 141 4.16 10.86 -34.17
C GLY A 141 5.59 10.87 -33.62
N ARG A 142 6.08 12.05 -33.21
CA ARG A 142 7.39 12.19 -32.55
C ARG A 142 7.37 11.78 -31.07
N ILE A 143 6.32 12.15 -30.33
CA ILE A 143 6.26 11.88 -28.87
C ILE A 143 5.83 10.46 -28.54
N VAL A 144 4.96 9.84 -29.35
CA VAL A 144 4.38 8.52 -29.05
C VAL A 144 5.47 7.45 -28.88
N PRO A 145 6.43 7.27 -29.81
CA PRO A 145 7.49 6.26 -29.64
C PRO A 145 8.36 6.48 -28.40
N LEU A 146 8.56 7.75 -28.00
CA LEU A 146 9.37 8.14 -26.85
C LEU A 146 8.66 7.91 -25.52
N ALA A 147 7.33 7.98 -25.52
CA ALA A 147 6.50 7.87 -24.33
C ALA A 147 6.31 6.42 -23.86
N GLY A 148 6.45 5.41 -24.72
CA GLY A 148 6.28 4.04 -24.28
C GLY A 148 6.38 3.00 -25.39
N PRO A 149 6.63 1.73 -25.04
CA PRO A 149 6.29 0.65 -25.94
C PRO A 149 4.77 0.46 -25.84
N TRP A 150 4.04 0.81 -26.90
CA TRP A 150 2.58 0.71 -26.94
C TRP A 150 2.06 -0.61 -27.50
N GLY A 151 2.95 -1.56 -27.79
CA GLY A 151 2.60 -2.83 -28.42
C GLY A 151 2.12 -2.66 -29.87
N GLU A 152 1.18 -3.53 -30.27
CA GLU A 152 0.70 -3.64 -31.66
C GLU A 152 -0.15 -2.45 -32.12
N ASN A 153 -0.74 -1.69 -31.19
CA ASN A 153 -1.66 -0.60 -31.49
C ASN A 153 -1.20 0.72 -30.81
N PRO A 154 -0.16 1.39 -31.33
CA PRO A 154 0.27 2.67 -30.80
C PRO A 154 -0.83 3.73 -30.98
N PRO A 155 -0.97 4.66 -30.02
CA PRO A 155 -1.96 5.73 -30.12
C PRO A 155 -1.65 6.65 -31.30
N THR A 156 -2.62 6.82 -32.19
CA THR A 156 -2.50 7.65 -33.40
C THR A 156 -3.24 8.99 -33.31
N THR A 157 -3.92 9.24 -32.19
CA THR A 157 -4.62 10.50 -31.90
C THR A 157 -4.33 10.94 -30.46
N TYR A 158 -4.46 12.25 -30.17
CA TYR A 158 -4.28 12.77 -28.80
C TYR A 158 -5.24 12.12 -27.78
N PRO A 159 -6.54 11.92 -28.07
CA PRO A 159 -7.42 11.18 -27.16
C PRO A 159 -7.00 9.73 -26.93
N ALA A 160 -6.50 9.05 -27.98
CA ALA A 160 -5.97 7.69 -27.85
C ALA A 160 -4.70 7.67 -26.99
N LEU A 161 -3.82 8.68 -27.12
CA LEU A 161 -2.62 8.81 -26.28
C LEU A 161 -2.99 9.04 -24.82
N SER A 162 -3.92 9.95 -24.53
CA SER A 162 -4.43 10.15 -23.17
C SER A 162 -4.95 8.85 -22.57
N THR A 163 -5.81 8.14 -23.30
CA THR A 163 -6.39 6.87 -22.85
C THR A 163 -5.29 5.85 -22.55
N ALA A 164 -4.33 5.70 -23.46
CA ALA A 164 -3.20 4.80 -23.27
C ALA A 164 -2.32 5.18 -22.06
N VAL A 165 -2.06 6.46 -21.83
CA VAL A 165 -1.28 6.89 -20.65
C VAL A 165 -2.05 6.58 -19.35
N ILE A 166 -3.36 6.84 -19.32
CA ILE A 166 -4.21 6.52 -18.17
C ILE A 166 -4.24 5.01 -17.90
N ASP A 167 -4.39 4.20 -18.94
CA ASP A 167 -4.61 2.75 -18.81
C ASP A 167 -3.34 1.91 -18.69
N TYR A 168 -2.17 2.44 -19.07
CA TYR A 168 -0.90 1.68 -19.01
C TYR A 168 0.17 2.33 -18.14
N VAL A 169 0.05 3.62 -17.82
CA VAL A 169 1.06 4.36 -17.04
C VAL A 169 0.52 4.80 -15.70
N LEU A 170 -0.73 5.28 -15.65
CA LEU A 170 -1.32 5.89 -14.45
C LEU A 170 -2.44 5.05 -13.84
N VAL A 171 -2.42 3.73 -14.07
CA VAL A 171 -3.44 2.81 -13.54
C VAL A 171 -3.52 2.92 -12.02
N ASP A 172 -2.37 2.87 -11.36
CA ASP A 172 -2.29 2.90 -9.91
C ASP A 172 -2.72 4.26 -9.35
N ASP A 173 -2.31 5.37 -9.98
CA ASP A 173 -2.76 6.71 -9.59
C ASP A 173 -4.29 6.87 -9.70
N VAL A 174 -4.92 6.29 -10.73
CA VAL A 174 -6.39 6.31 -10.90
C VAL A 174 -7.11 5.40 -9.90
N LEU A 175 -6.51 4.25 -9.56
CA LEU A 175 -7.04 3.38 -8.52
C LEU A 175 -6.94 4.03 -7.14
N GLU A 176 -5.82 4.68 -6.83
CA GLU A 176 -5.60 5.44 -5.60
C GLU A 176 -6.57 6.62 -5.51
N ALA A 177 -6.73 7.40 -6.58
CA ALA A 177 -7.70 8.48 -6.66
C ALA A 177 -9.15 8.00 -6.45
N GLY A 178 -9.53 6.88 -7.07
CA GLY A 178 -10.84 6.28 -6.89
C GLY A 178 -11.07 5.77 -5.46
N ARG A 179 -10.02 5.22 -4.83
CA ARG A 179 -10.03 4.78 -3.43
C ARG A 179 -10.22 5.96 -2.49
N PHE A 180 -9.44 7.02 -2.67
CA PHE A 180 -9.56 8.25 -1.88
C PHE A 180 -10.99 8.79 -1.89
N LEU A 181 -11.60 8.95 -3.07
CA LEU A 181 -12.99 9.43 -3.18
C LEU A 181 -14.00 8.47 -2.53
N ALA A 182 -13.81 7.16 -2.69
CA ALA A 182 -14.65 6.16 -2.04
C ALA A 182 -14.54 6.21 -0.51
N ASP A 183 -13.34 6.40 0.02
CA ASP A 183 -13.09 6.50 1.45
C ASP A 183 -13.69 7.78 2.05
N VAL A 184 -13.53 8.93 1.39
CA VAL A 184 -14.15 10.20 1.79
C VAL A 184 -15.68 10.09 1.80
N GLN A 185 -16.27 9.50 0.75
CA GLN A 185 -17.72 9.31 0.69
C GLN A 185 -18.21 8.36 1.79
N THR A 186 -17.47 7.27 2.04
CA THR A 186 -17.82 6.30 3.09
C THR A 186 -17.73 6.91 4.48
N TRP A 187 -16.68 7.68 4.74
CA TRP A 187 -16.53 8.43 5.97
C TRP A 187 -17.71 9.40 6.19
N LEU A 188 -18.10 10.15 5.17
CA LEU A 188 -19.28 11.02 5.23
C LEU A 188 -20.57 10.27 5.52
N ASP A 189 -20.78 9.12 4.87
CA ASP A 189 -21.96 8.29 5.09
C ASP A 189 -22.03 7.74 6.52
N LEU A 190 -20.89 7.35 7.09
CA LEU A 190 -20.77 6.88 8.47
C LEU A 190 -20.99 8.02 9.47
N ARG A 191 -20.36 9.18 9.24
CA ARG A 191 -20.54 10.40 10.06
C ARG A 191 -21.99 10.85 10.17
N LYS A 192 -22.80 10.62 9.13
CA LYS A 192 -24.25 10.91 9.15
C LYS A 192 -25.05 9.98 10.06
N ARG A 193 -24.53 8.79 10.35
CA ARG A 193 -25.22 7.73 11.11
C ARG A 193 -24.68 7.57 12.52
N HIS A 194 -23.41 7.93 12.73
CA HIS A 194 -22.67 7.72 13.97
C HIS A 194 -21.82 8.95 14.29
N ASP A 195 -21.90 9.43 15.53
CA ASP A 195 -21.10 10.58 15.99
C ASP A 195 -19.65 10.16 16.29
N ASP A 196 -19.42 8.91 16.71
CA ASP A 196 -18.13 8.36 17.15
C ASP A 196 -17.19 7.97 15.99
N VAL A 197 -17.41 8.48 14.78
CA VAL A 197 -16.49 8.24 13.66
C VAL A 197 -15.20 9.04 13.88
N PRO A 198 -14.01 8.43 13.68
CA PRO A 198 -12.74 9.13 13.77
C PRO A 198 -12.65 10.29 12.76
N SER A 199 -11.64 11.15 12.92
CA SER A 199 -11.39 12.22 11.94
C SER A 199 -11.15 11.65 10.54
N LEU A 200 -11.41 12.43 9.49
CA LEU A 200 -11.16 11.98 8.12
C LEU A 200 -9.68 11.64 7.92
N HIS A 201 -8.78 12.36 8.60
CA HIS A 201 -7.35 12.07 8.56
C HIS A 201 -7.02 10.68 9.09
N ASP A 202 -7.47 10.35 10.31
CA ASP A 202 -7.22 9.04 10.93
C ASP A 202 -7.92 7.92 10.14
N TRP A 203 -9.11 8.23 9.61
CA TRP A 203 -9.82 7.33 8.72
C TRP A 203 -8.96 7.01 7.51
N LEU A 204 -8.48 7.99 6.75
CA LEU A 204 -7.67 7.74 5.56
C LEU A 204 -6.34 7.02 5.89
N ALA A 205 -5.73 7.32 7.04
CA ALA A 205 -4.48 6.71 7.50
C ALA A 205 -4.61 5.22 7.89
N ARG A 206 -5.83 4.68 8.07
CA ARG A 206 -6.06 3.26 8.45
C ARG A 206 -5.50 2.23 7.45
N HIS A 207 -5.12 2.70 6.28
CA HIS A 207 -4.59 1.91 5.18
C HIS A 207 -3.07 1.89 5.13
N ASP A 208 -2.42 2.76 5.91
CA ASP A 208 -0.98 2.72 6.09
C ASP A 208 -0.63 1.57 7.03
N PRO A 209 0.46 0.83 6.78
CA PRO A 209 0.90 -0.23 7.68
C PRO A 209 1.12 0.35 9.08
N PRO A 210 0.64 -0.31 10.15
CA PRO A 210 0.78 0.22 11.50
C PRO A 210 2.26 0.43 11.81
N GLN A 211 2.65 1.67 12.15
CA GLN A 211 3.91 1.91 12.84
C GLN A 211 3.86 1.11 14.15
N GLN A 212 4.77 0.15 14.29
CA GLN A 212 4.89 -0.69 15.47
C GLN A 212 5.34 0.17 16.66
N ASP A 213 4.38 0.75 17.38
CA ASP A 213 4.65 1.30 18.70
C ASP A 213 4.89 0.15 19.69
N ALA A 214 5.96 0.28 20.48
CA ALA A 214 6.40 -0.73 21.42
C ALA A 214 5.32 -1.03 22.48
N PRO A 215 5.13 -2.30 22.89
CA PRO A 215 4.08 -2.66 23.83
C PRO A 215 4.32 -2.03 25.22
N PRO A 216 3.27 -1.53 25.89
CA PRO A 216 3.41 -0.95 27.22
C PRO A 216 3.88 -2.00 28.24
N PRO A 217 4.66 -1.61 29.26
CA PRO A 217 5.18 -2.53 30.26
C PRO A 217 4.04 -3.12 31.12
N ARG A 218 4.04 -4.45 31.26
CA ARG A 218 3.04 -5.19 32.06
C ARG A 218 3.21 -4.87 33.56
N LYS A 219 2.10 -4.56 34.25
CA LYS A 219 2.05 -4.39 35.72
C LYS A 219 2.30 -5.72 36.44
N ARG A 220 3.07 -5.70 37.53
CA ARG A 220 3.37 -6.86 38.39
C ARG A 220 2.13 -7.31 39.20
N ASN A 221 1.97 -8.62 39.39
CA ASN A 221 0.81 -9.25 40.02
C ASN A 221 1.02 -9.46 41.55
N PRO A 222 0.20 -8.84 42.42
CA PRO A 222 0.36 -8.86 43.88
C PRO A 222 -0.13 -10.15 44.57
N LEU A 223 -0.76 -11.08 43.84
CA LEU A 223 -1.27 -12.34 44.41
C LEU A 223 -0.18 -13.34 44.79
N ARG A 224 1.04 -13.17 44.23
CA ARG A 224 2.17 -14.08 44.46
C ARG A 224 2.89 -13.84 45.80
N ASP A 225 2.61 -12.73 46.48
CA ASP A 225 3.25 -12.35 47.75
C ASP A 225 2.41 -12.75 48.98
N ALA A 226 1.21 -13.33 48.81
CA ALA A 226 0.30 -13.67 49.89
C ALA A 226 0.30 -15.16 50.30
N GLU A 227 1.05 -16.02 49.59
CA GLU A 227 1.06 -17.48 49.82
C GLU A 227 2.11 -17.94 50.87
N ALA A 228 2.51 -17.08 51.80
CA ALA A 228 3.40 -17.48 52.89
C ALA A 228 2.61 -18.27 53.97
N GLU A 229 3.06 -19.51 54.17
CA GLU A 229 2.48 -20.62 54.94
C GLU A 229 2.14 -20.27 56.40
N ALA A 230 0.91 -20.56 56.84
CA ALA A 230 0.49 -20.43 58.23
C ALA A 230 0.83 -21.71 59.00
N GLY A 231 1.52 -21.55 60.14
CA GLY A 231 2.05 -22.64 60.97
C GLY A 231 0.99 -23.59 61.55
N GLU A 232 1.41 -24.84 61.67
CA GLU A 232 0.68 -26.02 62.16
C GLU A 232 0.26 -25.87 63.64
N PHE A 233 -0.97 -26.28 63.97
CA PHE A 233 -1.52 -26.26 65.32
C PHE A 233 -1.32 -27.64 65.96
N GLU A 234 -0.49 -27.73 67.01
CA GLU A 234 -0.33 -28.93 67.84
C GLU A 234 -1.48 -29.04 68.86
N ASP A 235 -2.21 -30.15 68.80
CA ASP A 235 -3.23 -30.55 69.77
C ASP A 235 -2.59 -31.43 70.87
N ASP A 236 -2.67 -31.01 72.13
CA ASP A 236 -2.12 -31.74 73.29
C ASP A 236 -3.16 -32.71 73.85
N GLY A 237 -3.02 -33.99 73.48
CA GLY A 237 -3.89 -35.08 73.92
C GLY A 237 -3.45 -35.70 75.25
N GLY A 238 -4.18 -35.40 76.33
CA GLY A 238 -4.01 -36.06 77.64
C GLY A 238 -4.83 -37.34 77.76
N ASP A 239 -4.16 -38.50 77.77
CA ASP A 239 -4.77 -39.83 77.91
C ASP A 239 -4.70 -40.32 79.38
N SER A 240 -5.83 -40.80 79.93
CA SER A 240 -5.87 -41.46 81.25
C SER A 240 -6.39 -42.90 81.11
N HIS A 241 -5.53 -43.89 81.35
CA HIS A 241 -5.85 -45.31 81.28
C HIS A 241 -6.53 -45.83 82.56
N GLY A 242 -7.71 -46.44 82.41
CA GLY A 242 -8.39 -47.24 83.43
C GLY A 242 -8.82 -48.61 82.89
N MET A 243 -8.59 -49.66 83.70
CA MET A 243 -8.79 -51.08 83.41
C MET A 243 -10.28 -51.50 83.41
N LEU A 244 -11.11 -50.80 82.63
CA LEU A 244 -12.41 -51.24 82.11
C LEU A 244 -12.40 -51.13 80.57
N ALA A 245 -11.21 -51.27 80.00
CA ALA A 245 -10.90 -50.93 78.62
C ALA A 245 -11.60 -51.84 77.60
N GLN A 246 -11.92 -53.11 77.92
CA GLN A 246 -12.36 -54.08 76.90
C GLN A 246 -13.84 -53.98 76.45
N PHE A 247 -14.72 -53.35 77.23
CA PHE A 247 -16.09 -52.98 76.78
C PHE A 247 -16.15 -51.54 76.26
N GLY A 248 -15.27 -50.66 76.77
CA GLY A 248 -15.04 -49.33 76.23
C GLY A 248 -14.42 -49.36 74.83
N THR A 249 -13.53 -50.33 74.54
CA THR A 249 -12.89 -50.51 73.24
C THR A 249 -13.91 -50.84 72.17
N ALA A 250 -14.83 -51.78 72.36
CA ALA A 250 -15.83 -52.10 71.34
C ALA A 250 -16.75 -50.90 70.98
N ARG A 251 -17.08 -50.04 71.97
CA ARG A 251 -17.86 -48.82 71.74
C ARG A 251 -17.01 -47.69 71.14
N ALA A 252 -15.76 -47.56 71.59
CA ALA A 252 -14.78 -46.62 71.05
C ALA A 252 -14.43 -46.97 69.60
N ASP A 253 -14.28 -48.25 69.27
CA ASP A 253 -14.02 -48.77 67.93
C ASP A 253 -15.22 -48.54 67.01
N ARG A 254 -16.45 -48.76 67.48
CA ARG A 254 -17.67 -48.39 66.72
C ARG A 254 -17.77 -46.89 66.50
N ARG A 255 -17.44 -46.08 67.50
CA ARG A 255 -17.45 -44.62 67.38
C ARG A 255 -16.34 -44.14 66.45
N LYS A 256 -15.14 -44.74 66.53
CA LYS A 256 -14.00 -44.46 65.66
C LYS A 256 -14.34 -44.83 64.21
N LYS A 257 -14.89 -46.02 63.98
CA LYS A 257 -15.38 -46.44 62.67
C LYS A 257 -16.48 -45.51 62.14
N ALA A 258 -17.46 -45.13 62.95
CA ALA A 258 -18.50 -44.19 62.54
C ALA A 258 -17.93 -42.78 62.24
N LEU A 259 -16.89 -42.33 62.95
CA LEU A 259 -16.20 -41.08 62.67
C LEU A 259 -15.33 -41.17 61.41
N GLU A 260 -14.68 -42.29 61.16
CA GLU A 260 -13.93 -42.58 59.92
C GLU A 260 -14.87 -42.63 58.72
N ASP A 261 -16.00 -43.35 58.83
CA ASP A 261 -17.04 -43.42 57.79
C ASP A 261 -17.66 -42.04 57.54
N ALA A 262 -17.91 -41.24 58.58
CA ALA A 262 -18.40 -39.87 58.44
C ALA A 262 -17.36 -38.92 57.83
N ARG A 263 -16.07 -39.07 58.19
CA ARG A 263 -14.96 -38.32 57.58
C ARG A 263 -14.80 -38.67 56.10
N ALA A 264 -14.86 -39.96 55.76
CA ALA A 264 -14.81 -40.44 54.39
C ALA A 264 -16.01 -39.92 53.57
N GLY A 265 -17.21 -39.95 54.13
CA GLY A 265 -18.41 -39.39 53.49
C GLY A 265 -18.33 -37.87 53.29
N MET A 266 -17.80 -37.12 54.26
CA MET A 266 -17.57 -35.67 54.10
C MET A 266 -16.52 -35.35 53.05
N GLN A 267 -15.42 -36.14 52.98
CA GLN A 267 -14.40 -36.00 51.96
C GLN A 267 -14.96 -36.27 50.56
N GLN A 268 -15.74 -37.34 50.41
CA GLN A 268 -16.39 -37.66 49.13
C GLN A 268 -17.33 -36.54 48.66
N VAL A 269 -18.17 -35.99 49.54
CA VAL A 269 -19.06 -34.86 49.18
C VAL A 269 -18.27 -33.59 48.87
N ALA A 270 -17.16 -33.34 49.58
CA ALA A 270 -16.29 -32.20 49.30
C ALA A 270 -15.58 -32.34 47.93
N GLU A 271 -15.14 -33.53 47.57
CA GLU A 271 -14.55 -33.84 46.26
C GLU A 271 -15.58 -33.73 45.14
N GLU A 272 -16.80 -34.26 45.33
CA GLU A 272 -17.89 -34.12 44.35
C GLU A 272 -18.30 -32.65 44.14
N ARG A 273 -18.31 -31.84 45.19
CA ARG A 273 -18.58 -30.40 45.07
C ARG A 273 -17.45 -29.65 44.36
N ARG A 274 -16.19 -29.95 44.68
CA ARG A 274 -15.04 -29.36 43.97
C ARG A 274 -15.06 -29.74 42.48
N ALA A 275 -15.29 -31.01 42.16
CA ALA A 275 -15.42 -31.46 40.79
C ALA A 275 -16.60 -30.77 40.05
N ALA A 276 -17.75 -30.61 40.71
CA ALA A 276 -18.90 -29.90 40.15
C ALA A 276 -18.64 -28.39 39.95
N GLU A 277 -17.91 -27.76 40.87
CA GLU A 277 -17.50 -26.36 40.75
C GLU A 277 -16.48 -26.16 39.63
N ASP A 278 -15.50 -27.05 39.51
CA ASP A 278 -14.51 -27.05 38.43
C ASP A 278 -15.17 -27.28 37.05
N GLU A 279 -16.12 -28.22 36.96
CA GLU A 279 -16.91 -28.42 35.75
C GLU A 279 -17.75 -27.19 35.41
N ALA A 280 -18.37 -26.54 36.40
CA ALA A 280 -19.15 -25.33 36.17
C ALA A 280 -18.28 -24.14 35.74
N ALA A 281 -17.09 -23.99 36.34
CA ALA A 281 -16.11 -22.99 35.96
C ALA A 281 -15.58 -23.24 34.53
N ALA A 282 -15.25 -24.49 34.20
CA ALA A 282 -14.83 -24.88 32.86
C ALA A 282 -15.93 -24.62 31.82
N ARG A 283 -17.20 -24.95 32.12
CA ARG A 283 -18.34 -24.65 31.24
C ARG A 283 -18.55 -23.15 31.03
N LYS A 284 -18.42 -22.34 32.09
CA LYS A 284 -18.51 -20.87 31.98
C LYS A 284 -17.38 -20.28 31.14
N LEU A 285 -16.16 -20.74 31.31
CA LEU A 285 -15.02 -20.30 30.49
C LEU A 285 -15.18 -20.73 29.03
N ALA A 286 -15.61 -21.96 28.77
CA ALA A 286 -15.88 -22.44 27.42
C ALA A 286 -17.01 -21.65 26.74
N ALA A 287 -18.08 -21.32 27.48
CA ALA A 287 -19.15 -20.48 26.98
C ALA A 287 -18.66 -19.05 26.66
N ALA A 288 -17.89 -18.43 27.57
CA ALA A 288 -17.32 -17.10 27.34
C ALA A 288 -16.36 -17.07 26.14
N GLN A 289 -15.55 -18.11 25.94
CA GLN A 289 -14.69 -18.25 24.76
C GLN A 289 -15.51 -18.41 23.48
N ALA A 290 -16.56 -19.24 23.50
CA ALA A 290 -17.45 -19.42 22.35
C ALA A 290 -18.19 -18.12 21.99
N GLU A 291 -18.62 -17.33 22.97
CA GLU A 291 -19.22 -16.01 22.76
C GLU A 291 -18.20 -15.01 22.20
N ALA A 292 -16.98 -14.97 22.73
CA ALA A 292 -15.92 -14.12 22.21
C ALA A 292 -15.58 -14.46 20.74
N ASP A 293 -15.48 -15.75 20.41
CA ASP A 293 -15.25 -16.21 19.04
C ASP A 293 -16.44 -15.92 18.12
N ALA A 294 -17.68 -16.00 18.63
CA ALA A 294 -18.87 -15.65 17.87
C ALA A 294 -18.91 -14.15 17.55
N VAL A 295 -18.61 -13.30 18.54
CA VAL A 295 -18.51 -11.84 18.36
C VAL A 295 -17.39 -11.51 17.39
N ARG A 296 -16.23 -12.14 17.53
CA ARG A 296 -15.11 -11.96 16.59
C ARG A 296 -15.49 -12.35 15.16
N LYS A 297 -16.14 -13.50 14.95
CA LYS A 297 -16.61 -13.92 13.63
C LYS A 297 -17.67 -12.98 13.05
N GLN A 298 -18.55 -12.41 13.88
CA GLN A 298 -19.50 -11.41 13.43
C GLN A 298 -18.81 -10.11 13.04
N ALA A 299 -17.84 -9.64 13.83
CA ALA A 299 -17.03 -8.47 13.53
C ALA A 299 -16.24 -8.66 12.22
N GLU A 300 -15.62 -9.82 12.02
CA GLU A 300 -14.90 -10.16 10.78
C GLU A 300 -15.84 -10.19 9.57
N LYS A 301 -17.08 -10.71 9.71
CA LYS A 301 -18.09 -10.67 8.63
C LYS A 301 -18.53 -9.25 8.29
N LEU A 302 -18.74 -8.40 9.28
CA LEU A 302 -19.11 -7.00 9.07
C LEU A 302 -17.96 -6.23 8.42
N ALA A 303 -16.73 -6.40 8.90
CA ALA A 303 -15.54 -5.79 8.31
C ALA A 303 -15.34 -6.25 6.85
N ALA A 304 -15.57 -7.53 6.54
CA ALA A 304 -15.51 -8.04 5.18
C ALA A 304 -16.59 -7.40 4.27
N ALA A 305 -17.84 -7.32 4.73
CA ALA A 305 -18.92 -6.68 3.99
C ALA A 305 -18.65 -5.18 3.75
N GLU A 306 -18.10 -4.46 4.73
CA GLU A 306 -17.69 -3.07 4.56
C GLU A 306 -16.54 -2.93 3.57
N SER A 307 -15.55 -3.83 3.62
CA SER A 307 -14.44 -3.83 2.67
C SER A 307 -14.90 -4.05 1.23
N GLU A 308 -15.87 -4.95 1.01
CA GLU A 308 -16.46 -5.17 -0.31
C GLU A 308 -17.25 -3.93 -0.79
N ALA A 309 -18.01 -3.29 0.10
CA ALA A 309 -18.75 -2.07 -0.23
C ALA A 309 -17.80 -0.91 -0.62
N ILE A 310 -16.68 -0.76 0.09
CA ILE A 310 -15.63 0.21 -0.24
C ILE A 310 -15.00 -0.13 -1.59
N GLU A 311 -14.74 -1.41 -1.87
CA GLU A 311 -14.18 -1.84 -3.16
C GLU A 311 -15.12 -1.60 -4.34
N GLN A 312 -16.42 -1.87 -4.19
CA GLN A 312 -17.42 -1.55 -5.22
C GLN A 312 -17.49 -0.04 -5.48
N ARG A 313 -17.44 0.78 -4.41
CA ARG A 313 -17.39 2.24 -4.52
C ARG A 313 -16.11 2.71 -5.20
N ARG A 314 -14.96 2.16 -4.83
CA ARG A 314 -13.66 2.42 -5.47
C ARG A 314 -13.76 2.15 -6.95
N ASN A 315 -14.23 0.98 -7.35
CA ASN A 315 -14.35 0.60 -8.76
C ASN A 315 -15.31 1.54 -9.52
N SER A 316 -16.41 1.97 -8.88
CA SER A 316 -17.33 2.97 -9.44
C SER A 316 -16.65 4.33 -9.64
N TRP A 317 -15.93 4.81 -8.64
CA TRP A 317 -15.21 6.08 -8.70
C TRP A 317 -14.05 6.04 -9.70
N SER A 318 -13.24 4.99 -9.72
CA SER A 318 -12.20 4.80 -10.72
C SER A 318 -12.79 4.76 -12.13
N GLY A 319 -13.90 4.06 -12.35
CA GLY A 319 -14.58 4.02 -13.64
C GLY A 319 -15.10 5.40 -14.08
N ARG A 320 -15.73 6.14 -13.16
CA ARG A 320 -16.18 7.52 -13.43
C ARG A 320 -15.01 8.47 -13.70
N LEU A 321 -13.94 8.39 -12.91
CA LEU A 321 -12.72 9.18 -13.10
C LEU A 321 -12.10 8.87 -14.46
N LYS A 322 -11.92 7.59 -14.82
CA LYS A 322 -11.43 7.22 -16.15
C LYS A 322 -12.30 7.81 -17.25
N SER A 323 -13.63 7.65 -17.17
CA SER A 323 -14.56 8.19 -18.18
C SER A 323 -14.49 9.72 -18.29
N VAL A 324 -14.40 10.43 -17.16
CA VAL A 324 -14.30 11.89 -17.16
C VAL A 324 -12.93 12.33 -17.68
N LEU A 325 -11.85 11.68 -17.25
CA LEU A 325 -10.50 11.98 -17.72
C LEU A 325 -10.39 11.72 -19.22
N THR A 326 -10.82 10.58 -19.75
CA THR A 326 -10.75 10.31 -21.19
C THR A 326 -11.63 11.25 -22.02
N THR A 327 -12.80 11.65 -21.51
CA THR A 327 -13.70 12.58 -22.20
C THR A 327 -13.20 14.02 -22.15
N ALA A 328 -12.79 14.51 -20.98
CA ALA A 328 -12.39 15.89 -20.79
C ALA A 328 -10.94 16.14 -21.24
N ILE A 329 -10.05 15.14 -21.15
CA ILE A 329 -8.73 15.21 -21.82
C ILE A 329 -8.90 15.11 -23.33
N GLY A 330 -9.83 14.26 -23.82
CA GLY A 330 -10.14 14.19 -25.24
C GLY A 330 -10.68 15.49 -25.85
N ALA A 331 -11.15 16.45 -25.03
CA ALA A 331 -11.64 17.74 -25.48
C ALA A 331 -10.56 18.84 -25.50
N THR A 332 -9.53 18.76 -24.64
CA THR A 332 -8.23 19.48 -24.66
C THR A 332 -7.61 19.42 -23.26
N SER A 333 -6.34 19.02 -23.15
CA SER A 333 -5.59 19.00 -21.88
C SER A 333 -5.49 20.40 -21.22
N GLY A 334 -5.67 21.48 -21.99
CA GLY A 334 -5.76 22.85 -21.50
C GLY A 334 -6.99 23.19 -20.64
N ALA A 335 -8.05 22.35 -20.68
CA ALA A 335 -9.25 22.57 -19.87
C ALA A 335 -8.98 22.45 -18.37
N PHE A 336 -8.14 21.50 -17.94
CA PHE A 336 -7.81 21.29 -16.53
C PHE A 336 -6.80 22.31 -15.98
N LEU A 337 -6.01 22.91 -16.86
CA LEU A 337 -5.05 23.97 -16.52
C LEU A 337 -5.71 25.36 -16.46
N GLY A 338 -7.04 25.44 -16.57
CA GLY A 338 -7.81 26.67 -16.33
C GLY A 338 -7.98 27.58 -17.55
N ASN A 339 -7.98 27.06 -18.78
CA ASN A 339 -8.12 27.86 -20.01
C ASN A 339 -6.98 28.90 -20.20
N VAL A 340 -5.80 28.58 -19.67
CA VAL A 340 -4.66 29.52 -19.56
C VAL A 340 -3.86 29.69 -20.87
N GLY A 341 -4.32 29.11 -21.99
CA GLY A 341 -3.78 29.38 -23.33
C GLY A 341 -2.25 29.27 -23.41
N SER A 342 -1.57 30.37 -23.75
CA SER A 342 -0.11 30.46 -23.90
C SER A 342 0.71 30.41 -22.60
N ARG A 343 0.07 30.25 -21.43
CA ARG A 343 0.74 30.10 -20.13
C ARG A 343 0.46 28.74 -19.48
N ALA A 344 -0.09 27.78 -20.23
CA ALA A 344 -0.40 26.45 -19.71
C ALA A 344 0.84 25.76 -19.09
N GLY A 345 2.01 25.93 -19.72
CA GLY A 345 3.28 25.43 -19.19
C GLY A 345 3.63 26.01 -17.81
N GLU A 346 3.62 27.34 -17.67
CA GLU A 346 3.96 27.99 -16.40
C GLU A 346 2.93 27.67 -15.31
N ALA A 347 1.64 27.60 -15.65
CA ALA A 347 0.60 27.21 -14.70
C ALA A 347 0.77 25.77 -14.20
N ALA A 348 1.11 24.84 -15.09
CA ALA A 348 1.37 23.44 -14.72
C ALA A 348 2.64 23.33 -13.86
N ALA A 349 3.69 24.05 -14.22
CA ALA A 349 4.94 24.09 -13.45
C ALA A 349 4.72 24.75 -12.08
N GLU A 350 3.93 25.80 -11.97
CA GLU A 350 3.59 26.43 -10.70
C GLU A 350 2.82 25.46 -9.80
N ALA A 351 1.83 24.77 -10.36
CA ALA A 351 1.04 23.77 -9.65
C ALA A 351 1.89 22.61 -9.11
N LEU A 352 2.95 22.22 -9.83
CA LEU A 352 3.86 21.16 -9.40
C LEU A 352 4.99 21.65 -8.50
N PHE A 353 5.64 22.78 -8.79
CA PHE A 353 6.91 23.17 -8.16
C PHE A 353 6.77 24.23 -7.06
N ASN A 354 5.62 24.92 -6.95
CA ASN A 354 5.42 26.00 -5.98
C ASN A 354 4.29 25.71 -4.97
N SER A 355 3.78 24.48 -4.89
CA SER A 355 2.69 24.10 -3.98
C SER A 355 3.05 24.26 -2.49
N ASP A 356 4.34 24.31 -2.14
CA ASP A 356 4.83 24.52 -0.75
C ASP A 356 4.52 25.93 -0.17
N GLY A 357 4.02 26.87 -0.98
CA GLY A 357 3.84 28.27 -0.61
C GLY A 357 2.55 28.63 0.14
N HIS A 358 1.51 27.78 0.13
CA HIS A 358 0.19 28.17 0.65
C HIS A 358 0.01 28.01 2.17
N HIS A 359 0.90 27.29 2.85
CA HIS A 359 0.85 27.12 4.31
C HIS A 359 1.85 27.99 5.11
N ARG A 360 2.62 28.87 4.45
CA ARG A 360 3.64 29.72 5.10
C ARG A 360 3.51 31.23 4.83
N ARG A 361 2.33 31.75 4.49
CA ARG A 361 2.10 33.22 4.49
C ARG A 361 1.79 33.73 5.89
N GLY A 362 2.82 33.77 6.71
CA GLY A 362 2.86 34.43 8.01
C GLY A 362 4.30 34.64 8.46
N GLY A 363 5.01 35.63 7.89
CA GLY A 363 6.36 35.96 8.32
C GLY A 363 7.19 36.77 7.32
N HIS A 364 7.16 38.09 7.51
CA HIS A 364 8.17 39.11 7.18
C HIS A 364 9.14 38.93 5.99
N HIS A 365 9.08 39.94 5.10
CA HIS A 365 10.08 40.30 4.10
C HIS A 365 11.52 40.28 4.64
N ARG A 366 12.40 39.54 3.96
CA ARG A 366 13.82 39.90 3.83
C ARG A 366 14.37 39.39 2.49
N PRO A 367 14.89 40.26 1.60
CA PRO A 367 15.52 39.80 0.37
C PRO A 367 16.90 39.17 0.71
N PRO A 368 17.29 38.05 0.05
CA PRO A 368 18.64 37.51 0.21
C PRO A 368 19.70 38.39 -0.48
N PRO A 369 20.94 38.41 0.04
CA PRO A 369 22.03 39.23 -0.53
C PRO A 369 22.46 38.70 -1.90
N GLN A 370 22.73 39.64 -2.82
CA GLN A 370 23.21 39.39 -4.18
C GLN A 370 24.66 38.86 -4.16
N SER A 371 24.91 37.72 -4.82
CA SER A 371 26.25 37.20 -5.11
C SER A 371 26.65 37.55 -6.55
N PRO A 372 27.96 37.79 -6.82
CA PRO A 372 28.47 38.36 -8.08
C PRO A 372 28.41 37.37 -9.27
N PRO A 373 28.49 37.88 -10.52
CA PRO A 373 28.24 37.09 -11.72
C PRO A 373 29.41 36.14 -12.04
N PRO A 374 29.14 34.89 -12.47
CA PRO A 374 30.17 34.05 -13.08
C PRO A 374 30.45 34.47 -14.54
N SER A 375 31.74 34.53 -14.88
CA SER A 375 32.33 34.76 -16.21
C SER A 375 32.04 33.62 -17.22
N PRO A 376 32.23 33.83 -18.53
CA PRO A 376 31.47 33.13 -19.58
C PRO A 376 32.10 31.82 -20.11
N SER A 377 31.19 30.88 -20.41
CA SER A 377 31.19 29.87 -21.49
C SER A 377 32.22 28.71 -21.45
N PRO A 378 31.80 27.48 -21.83
CA PRO A 378 31.56 27.17 -23.24
C PRO A 378 30.17 26.56 -23.52
N SER A 379 29.53 27.05 -24.59
CA SER A 379 28.45 26.34 -25.32
C SER A 379 29.04 25.76 -26.63
N PRO A 380 28.42 24.77 -27.31
CA PRO A 380 27.13 24.13 -27.01
C PRO A 380 27.18 22.58 -26.98
N SER A 381 26.19 21.93 -26.35
CA SER A 381 25.72 20.60 -26.76
C SER A 381 24.18 20.63 -26.84
N PRO A 382 23.55 20.53 -28.02
CA PRO A 382 22.08 20.46 -28.19
C PRO A 382 21.64 18.98 -28.24
N ALA A 383 20.48 18.48 -27.79
CA ALA A 383 19.34 18.82 -26.91
C ALA A 383 18.61 17.46 -26.62
N PRO A 384 17.52 17.36 -25.83
CA PRO A 384 16.53 16.35 -26.25
C PRO A 384 15.09 16.84 -26.52
N PHE A 385 14.32 17.44 -25.60
CA PHE A 385 12.84 17.46 -25.79
C PHE A 385 12.04 18.77 -25.55
N PRO A 386 12.67 19.93 -25.66
CA PRO A 386 12.00 21.18 -26.03
C PRO A 386 12.40 21.62 -27.44
N TRP A 387 11.76 21.05 -28.42
CA TRP A 387 10.50 20.31 -28.29
C TRP A 387 10.40 19.70 -29.67
N LEU A 388 11.30 18.73 -29.90
CA LEU A 388 11.46 17.94 -31.11
C LEU A 388 11.15 18.71 -32.40
N LYS A 389 12.05 19.64 -32.74
CA LYS A 389 11.80 20.71 -33.72
C LYS A 389 11.83 20.25 -35.19
N LYS A 390 10.74 20.63 -35.89
CA LYS A 390 10.42 20.58 -37.33
C LYS A 390 10.77 19.26 -38.00
#